data_AF-A0A2G0Q658-F1
#
_entry.id   AF-A0A2G0Q658-F1
#
_cell.length_a   1.000
_cell.length_b   1.000
_cell.length_c   1.000
_cell.angle_alpha   90.00
_cell.angle_beta   90.00
_cell.angle_gamma   90.00
#
_symmetry.space_group_name_H-M   'P 1'
#
loop_
_entity.id
_entity.type
_entity.pdbx_description
1 polymer ?
#
loop_
_entity_poly.entity_id
_entity_poly.type
_entity_poly.pdbx_seq_one_letter_code
_entity_poly.pdbx_strand_id
1 'polypeptide(L)'
;METKEQAETLIEGLNAEHLLADRGYDSHTVIEQAEKQGMEAQIPSRKNRKVKREYNWELYRLRHLVENTFLHLKRWRGIATRYAKNTTAVMAL
;
A
#
# COMPACT_ATOMS: atom_id res chain seq x y z
N MET A 1 -10.44 -10.95 10.02
CA MET A 1 -10.04 -11.85 8.91
C MET A 1 -10.32 -11.19 7.56
N GLU A 2 -10.34 -9.85 7.47
CA GLU A 2 -11.18 -9.13 6.48
C GLU A 2 -10.40 -8.25 5.49
N THR A 3 -9.07 -8.15 5.62
CA THR A 3 -8.28 -7.19 4.85
C THR A 3 -7.51 -7.77 3.67
N LYS A 4 -7.43 -9.11 3.54
CA LYS A 4 -6.66 -9.74 2.45
C LYS A 4 -7.48 -9.95 1.18
N GLU A 5 -8.76 -10.33 1.30
CA GLU A 5 -9.64 -10.52 0.14
C GLU A 5 -9.82 -9.23 -0.67
N GLN A 6 -9.87 -8.08 0.00
CA GLN A 6 -10.04 -6.79 -0.69
C GLN A 6 -8.89 -6.48 -1.65
N ALA A 7 -7.66 -6.91 -1.34
CA ALA A 7 -6.52 -6.63 -2.19
C ALA A 7 -6.60 -7.35 -3.54
N GLU A 8 -7.21 -8.54 -3.59
CA GLU A 8 -7.39 -9.30 -4.83
C GLU A 8 -8.38 -8.60 -5.76
N THR A 9 -9.50 -8.12 -5.21
CA THR A 9 -10.50 -7.35 -5.97
C THR A 9 -9.94 -6.03 -6.50
N LEU A 10 -9.04 -5.38 -5.74
CA LEU A 10 -8.42 -4.12 -6.18
C LEU A 10 -7.43 -4.29 -7.33
N ILE A 11 -6.86 -5.49 -7.48
CA ILE A 11 -5.93 -5.81 -8.56
C ILE A 11 -6.70 -6.34 -9.78
N GLU A 12 -7.92 -6.85 -9.59
CA GLU A 12 -8.77 -7.37 -10.66
C GLU A 12 -9.00 -6.38 -11.81
N GLY A 13 -8.63 -6.79 -13.04
CA GLY A 13 -8.83 -5.99 -14.25
C GLY A 13 -7.77 -4.92 -14.51
N LEU A 14 -6.74 -4.80 -13.65
CA LEU A 14 -5.60 -3.94 -13.93
C LEU A 14 -4.68 -4.60 -14.97
N ASN A 15 -4.16 -3.77 -15.87
CA ASN A 15 -3.13 -4.19 -16.81
C ASN A 15 -1.83 -3.45 -16.48
N ALA A 16 -0.86 -4.18 -15.92
CA ALA A 16 0.45 -3.67 -15.59
C ALA A 16 1.48 -4.81 -15.56
N GLU A 17 2.73 -4.50 -15.83
CA GLU A 17 3.81 -5.50 -15.90
C GLU A 17 4.34 -5.88 -14.50
N HIS A 18 4.33 -4.93 -13.57
CA HIS A 18 4.87 -5.13 -12.22
C HIS A 18 3.89 -4.68 -11.14
N LEU A 19 3.69 -5.53 -10.13
CA LEU A 19 2.93 -5.21 -8.93
C LEU A 19 3.89 -4.77 -7.81
N LEU A 20 3.85 -3.48 -7.48
CA LEU A 20 4.58 -2.90 -6.35
C LEU A 20 3.63 -2.76 -5.15
N ALA A 21 3.96 -3.40 -4.03
CA ALA A 21 3.17 -3.30 -2.81
C ALA A 21 4.01 -3.33 -1.54
N ASP A 22 3.39 -2.95 -0.43
CA ASP A 22 3.99 -3.11 0.89
C ASP A 22 4.25 -4.56 1.24
N ARG A 23 5.28 -4.80 2.07
CA ARG A 23 5.57 -6.10 2.70
C ARG A 23 4.33 -6.72 3.38
N GLY A 24 3.39 -5.89 3.83
CA GLY A 24 2.11 -6.33 4.41
C GLY A 24 1.20 -7.08 3.43
N TYR A 25 1.41 -6.94 2.12
CA TYR A 25 0.64 -7.57 1.04
C TYR A 25 1.33 -8.80 0.44
N ASP A 26 2.44 -9.27 1.01
CA ASP A 26 3.02 -10.59 0.68
C ASP A 26 2.11 -11.69 1.26
N SER A 27 0.93 -11.87 0.67
CA SER A 27 0.07 -13.05 0.82
C SER A 27 0.20 -13.91 -0.43
N HIS A 28 -0.08 -15.21 -0.28
CA HIS A 28 -0.08 -16.11 -1.44
C HIS A 28 -1.16 -15.72 -2.45
N THR A 29 -2.35 -15.40 -1.97
CA THR A 29 -3.52 -15.11 -2.80
C THR A 29 -3.35 -13.86 -3.68
N VAL A 30 -2.76 -12.79 -3.13
CA VAL A 30 -2.46 -11.55 -3.88
C VAL A 30 -1.44 -11.81 -4.99
N ILE A 31 -0.43 -12.64 -4.72
CA ILE A 31 0.59 -12.96 -5.72
C ILE A 31 0.03 -13.88 -6.80
N GLU A 32 -0.74 -14.91 -6.42
CA GLU A 32 -1.41 -15.78 -7.39
C GLU A 32 -2.36 -14.99 -8.30
N GLN A 33 -3.07 -14.00 -7.76
CA GLN A 33 -3.92 -13.12 -8.56
C GLN A 33 -3.11 -12.22 -9.50
N ALA A 34 -1.99 -11.69 -9.04
CA ALA A 34 -1.08 -10.91 -9.87
C ALA A 34 -0.51 -11.74 -11.03
N GLU A 35 -0.05 -12.96 -10.73
CA GLU A 35 0.47 -13.92 -11.72
C GLU A 35 -0.60 -14.31 -12.74
N LYS A 36 -1.85 -14.54 -12.31
CA LYS A 36 -3.00 -14.80 -13.21
C LYS A 36 -3.26 -13.67 -14.19
N GLN A 37 -2.93 -12.43 -13.82
CA GLN A 37 -3.07 -11.25 -14.66
C GLN A 37 -1.81 -10.95 -15.47
N GLY A 38 -0.77 -11.78 -15.36
CA GLY A 38 0.51 -11.58 -16.05
C GLY A 38 1.41 -10.52 -15.42
N MET A 39 1.15 -10.15 -14.16
CA MET A 39 1.96 -9.17 -13.42
C MET A 39 3.04 -9.87 -12.59
N GLU A 40 4.24 -9.28 -12.53
CA GLU A 40 5.30 -9.77 -11.64
C GLU A 40 5.25 -9.07 -10.29
N ALA A 41 5.13 -9.84 -9.20
CA ALA A 41 5.01 -9.29 -7.85
C ALA A 41 6.37 -8.86 -7.27
N GLN A 42 6.66 -7.55 -7.34
CA GLN A 42 7.87 -6.93 -6.79
C GLN A 42 7.67 -6.54 -5.31
N ILE A 43 7.29 -7.52 -4.49
CA ILE A 43 6.94 -7.33 -3.07
C ILE A 43 7.99 -8.02 -2.18
N PRO A 44 8.62 -7.30 -1.23
CA PRO A 44 9.56 -7.92 -0.31
C PRO A 44 8.84 -8.91 0.60
N SER A 45 9.46 -10.06 0.81
CA SER A 45 8.90 -11.10 1.68
C SER A 45 8.74 -10.64 3.13
N ARG A 46 7.70 -11.14 3.81
CA ARG A 46 7.52 -10.96 5.25
C ARG A 46 8.67 -11.58 6.04
N LYS A 47 9.01 -10.98 7.18
CA LYS A 47 10.11 -11.45 8.07
C LYS A 47 9.95 -12.91 8.50
N ASN A 48 8.71 -13.37 8.69
CA ASN A 48 8.40 -14.71 9.21
C ASN A 48 8.29 -15.78 8.10
N ARG A 49 8.62 -15.44 6.85
CA ARG A 49 8.47 -16.36 5.74
C ARG A 49 9.68 -17.28 5.63
N LYS A 50 9.43 -18.59 5.55
CA LYS A 50 10.49 -19.62 5.48
C LYS A 50 11.29 -19.53 4.18
N VAL A 51 10.61 -19.26 3.06
CA VAL A 51 11.23 -19.08 1.75
C VAL A 51 11.05 -17.64 1.32
N LYS A 52 12.17 -16.91 1.17
CA LYS A 52 12.14 -15.54 0.66
C LYS A 52 11.99 -15.61 -0.86
N ARG A 53 11.08 -14.80 -1.40
CA ARG A 53 10.95 -14.56 -2.83
C ARG A 53 12.01 -13.55 -3.26
N GLU A 54 12.52 -13.75 -4.47
CA GLU A 54 13.30 -12.73 -5.15
C GLU A 54 12.37 -11.60 -5.57
N TYR A 55 12.89 -10.37 -5.51
CA TYR A 55 12.22 -9.18 -5.98
C TYR A 55 13.30 -8.20 -6.44
N ASN A 56 12.97 -7.39 -7.43
CA ASN A 56 13.85 -6.36 -7.95
C ASN A 56 13.87 -5.17 -6.98
N TRP A 57 15.01 -4.97 -6.31
CA TRP A 57 15.19 -3.90 -5.35
C TRP A 57 15.14 -2.50 -5.98
N GLU A 58 15.57 -2.36 -7.23
CA GLU A 58 15.58 -1.09 -7.97
C GLU A 58 14.15 -0.64 -8.28
N LEU A 59 13.33 -1.57 -8.77
CA LEU A 59 11.90 -1.32 -8.98
C LEU A 59 11.19 -1.02 -7.65
N TYR A 60 11.51 -1.77 -6.60
CA TYR A 60 10.94 -1.52 -5.28
C TYR A 60 11.29 -0.14 -4.71
N ARG A 61 12.48 0.41 -5.05
CA ARG A 61 12.88 1.76 -4.64
C ARG A 61 11.96 2.85 -5.19
N LEU A 62 11.32 2.65 -6.34
CA LEU A 62 10.38 3.59 -6.94
C LEU A 62 9.17 3.86 -6.04
N ARG A 63 8.83 2.91 -5.15
CA ARG A 63 7.75 3.08 -4.17
C ARG A 63 7.96 4.30 -3.27
N HIS A 64 9.20 4.68 -2.98
CA HIS A 64 9.50 5.88 -2.19
C HIS A 64 8.98 7.17 -2.84
N LEU A 65 8.97 7.24 -4.18
CA LEU A 65 8.41 8.39 -4.90
C LEU A 65 6.90 8.51 -4.65
N VAL A 66 6.20 7.39 -4.72
CA VAL A 66 4.76 7.31 -4.43
C VAL A 66 4.47 7.62 -2.96
N GLU A 67 5.27 7.11 -2.02
CA GLU A 67 5.15 7.46 -0.60
C GLU A 67 5.36 8.96 -0.35
N ASN A 68 6.34 9.57 -1.02
CA ASN A 68 6.59 10.99 -0.93
C ASN A 68 5.40 11.80 -1.44
N THR A 69 4.79 11.45 -2.57
CA THR A 69 3.61 12.18 -3.06
C THR A 69 2.45 12.05 -2.07
N PHE A 70 2.20 10.86 -1.51
CA PHE A 70 1.19 10.69 -0.45
C PHE A 70 1.52 11.46 0.83
N LEU A 71 2.78 11.55 1.23
CA LEU A 71 3.20 12.34 2.38
C LEU A 71 2.89 13.83 2.16
N HIS A 72 3.17 14.34 0.96
CA HIS A 72 2.79 15.70 0.58
C HIS A 72 1.26 15.86 0.64
N LEU A 73 0.49 14.98 0.00
CA LEU A 73 -0.97 15.02 0.04
C LEU A 73 -1.52 15.01 1.49
N LYS A 74 -0.96 14.19 2.37
CA LYS A 74 -1.31 14.15 3.80
C LYS A 74 -0.99 15.46 4.52
N ARG A 75 0.14 16.11 4.19
CA ARG A 75 0.50 17.42 4.73
C ARG A 75 -0.54 18.49 4.39
N TRP A 76 -1.04 18.50 3.15
CA TRP A 76 -2.06 19.44 2.69
C TRP A 76 -3.47 19.09 3.17
N ARG A 77 -3.71 17.85 3.60
CA ARG A 77 -5.03 17.40 4.10
C ARG A 77 -5.54 18.27 5.24
N GLY A 78 -4.69 18.67 6.20
CA GLY A 78 -5.12 19.53 7.32
C GLY A 78 -5.57 20.92 6.89
N ILE A 79 -5.01 21.45 5.80
CA ILE A 79 -5.38 22.75 5.21
C ILE A 79 -6.68 22.61 4.43
N ALA A 80 -6.76 21.61 3.55
CA ALA A 80 -7.91 21.37 2.68
C ALA A 80 -9.18 20.95 3.43
N THR A 81 -9.05 20.25 4.57
CA THR A 81 -10.20 19.73 5.33
C THR A 81 -10.59 20.56 6.56
N ARG A 82 -9.93 21.71 6.83
CA ARG A 82 -10.17 22.56 8.01
C ARG A 82 -10.32 21.74 9.30
N TYR A 83 -9.44 20.78 9.54
CA TYR A 83 -9.44 19.94 10.76
C TYR A 83 -9.03 20.71 12.03
N ALA A 84 -8.96 22.04 11.96
CA ALA A 84 -8.68 22.91 13.10
C ALA A 84 -9.98 23.26 13.84
N LYS A 85 -10.09 22.67 15.04
CA LYS A 85 -10.85 23.14 16.22
C LYS A 85 -12.38 22.98 16.18
N ASN A 86 -12.88 21.89 16.78
CA ASN A 86 -14.05 22.01 17.64
C ASN A 86 -13.59 22.49 19.01
N THR A 87 -13.86 23.76 19.28
CA THR A 87 -13.71 24.47 20.55
C THR A 87 -14.76 23.96 21.55
N THR A 88 -14.75 22.68 21.90
CA THR A 88 -15.56 22.15 23.02
C THR A 88 -14.72 21.78 24.24
N ALA A 89 -13.39 21.93 24.15
CA ALA A 89 -12.47 21.77 25.29
C ALA A 89 -12.17 23.08 26.05
N VAL A 90 -12.80 24.20 25.68
CA VAL A 90 -12.62 25.50 26.35
C VAL A 90 -13.99 26.06 26.73
N MET A 91 -14.59 25.54 27.81
CA MET A 91 -15.46 26.25 28.75
C MET A 91 -15.80 25.28 29.90
N ALA A 92 -14.79 25.00 30.72
CA ALA A 92 -15.01 24.66 32.13
C ALA A 92 -14.73 25.95 32.91
N LEU A 93 -15.78 26.70 33.19
CA LEU A 93 -15.83 27.78 34.17
C LEU A 93 -17.25 27.89 34.69
#